data_AF-A0A8U0HR42-F1
#
_entry.id   AF-A0A8U0HR42-F1
#
_cell.length_a   1.000
_cell.length_b   1.000
_cell.length_c   1.000
_cell.angle_alpha   90.00
_cell.angle_beta   90.00
_cell.angle_gamma   90.00
#
_symmetry.space_group_name_H-M   'P 1'
#
loop_
_entity.id
_entity.type
_entity.pdbx_description
1 polymer ?
#
loop_
_entity_poly.entity_id
_entity_poly.type
_entity_poly.pdbx_seq_one_letter_code
_entity_poly.pdbx_strand_id
1 'polypeptide(L)'
;MILQYLPPSVIRALPELALIAIGFVVEWHYVSRITVFTNSMALATHTASLSDPSALFTAYVEFGIVLGLYGFIQYIREESIGQPYYVTAYYLYSSMTVGLIIFLPVGAFAAVVLATVAHIGMAVWRGGVSSWVYSGPRPFEVTYFINQNSIRYPDHEIGRWVSVPLTEVFDR
;
A
#
# COMPACT_ATOMS: atom_id res chain seq x y z
N MET A 1 29.34 -16.02 6.33
CA MET A 1 28.34 -14.91 6.28
C MET A 1 27.09 -15.43 5.59
N ILE A 2 25.87 -15.11 6.07
CA ILE A 2 24.63 -15.70 5.53
C ILE A 2 24.43 -15.44 4.01
N LEU A 3 25.00 -14.33 3.53
CA LEU A 3 25.00 -13.91 2.13
C LEU A 3 25.68 -14.92 1.18
N GLN A 4 26.58 -15.77 1.67
CA GLN A 4 27.30 -16.76 0.84
C GLN A 4 26.43 -17.92 0.38
N TYR A 5 25.25 -18.10 0.98
CA TYR A 5 24.29 -19.15 0.61
C TYR A 5 23.22 -18.66 -0.37
N LEU A 6 23.19 -17.37 -0.67
CA LEU A 6 22.19 -16.79 -1.57
C LEU A 6 22.69 -16.79 -3.02
N PRO A 7 21.80 -17.05 -4.00
CA PRO A 7 22.14 -16.89 -5.41
C PRO A 7 22.57 -15.44 -5.73
N PRO A 8 23.55 -15.21 -6.62
CA PRO A 8 24.01 -13.86 -6.98
C PRO A 8 22.93 -12.94 -7.56
N SER A 9 21.88 -13.52 -8.15
CA SER A 9 20.69 -12.78 -8.59
C SER A 9 19.92 -12.19 -7.43
N VAL A 10 19.72 -12.96 -6.34
CA VAL A 10 19.01 -12.52 -5.14
C VAL A 10 19.80 -11.44 -4.40
N ILE A 11 21.13 -11.57 -4.35
CA ILE A 11 21.99 -10.56 -3.71
C ILE A 11 21.89 -9.21 -4.41
N ARG A 12 21.82 -9.20 -5.76
CA ARG A 12 21.68 -7.96 -6.52
C ARG A 12 20.31 -7.30 -6.35
N ALA A 13 19.27 -8.10 -6.12
CA ALA A 13 17.90 -7.63 -5.89
C ALA A 13 17.58 -7.36 -4.41
N LEU A 14 18.56 -7.45 -3.50
CA LEU A 14 18.35 -7.28 -2.05
C LEU A 14 17.71 -5.93 -1.69
N PRO A 15 18.16 -4.78 -2.26
CA PRO A 15 17.54 -3.49 -1.98
C PRO A 15 16.06 -3.43 -2.37
N GLU A 16 15.73 -3.92 -3.57
CA GLU A 16 14.36 -3.99 -4.07
C GLU A 16 13.51 -4.92 -3.22
N LEU A 17 14.03 -6.10 -2.89
CA LEU A 17 13.37 -7.08 -2.04
C LEU A 17 13.11 -6.52 -0.63
N ALA A 18 14.06 -5.80 -0.05
CA ALA A 18 13.90 -5.18 1.25
C ALA A 18 12.79 -4.11 1.23
N LEU A 19 12.77 -3.27 0.19
CA LEU A 19 11.75 -2.22 0.03
C LEU A 19 10.36 -2.80 -0.22
N ILE A 20 10.24 -3.84 -1.05
CA ILE A 20 8.99 -4.58 -1.26
C ILE A 20 8.55 -5.27 0.04
N ALA A 21 9.47 -5.89 0.77
CA ALA A 21 9.13 -6.56 2.03
C ALA A 21 8.61 -5.57 3.07
N ILE A 22 9.24 -4.40 3.22
CA ILE A 22 8.73 -3.31 4.06
C ILE A 22 7.35 -2.87 3.56
N GLY A 23 7.22 -2.61 2.26
CA GLY A 23 5.95 -2.22 1.64
C GLY A 23 4.82 -3.21 1.93
N PHE A 24 5.11 -4.50 1.83
CA PHE A 24 4.18 -5.60 2.07
C PHE A 24 3.78 -5.72 3.54
N VAL A 25 4.73 -5.66 4.47
CA VAL A 25 4.44 -5.67 5.91
C VAL A 25 3.57 -4.47 6.28
N VAL A 26 3.92 -3.30 5.76
CA VAL A 26 3.17 -2.07 5.99
C VAL A 26 1.80 -2.13 5.34
N GLU A 27 1.65 -2.77 4.17
CA GLU A 27 0.36 -2.95 3.49
C GLU A 27 -0.64 -3.76 4.33
N TRP A 28 -0.15 -4.68 5.17
CA TRP A 28 -1.00 -5.46 6.09
C TRP A 28 -1.46 -4.68 7.32
N HIS A 29 -0.71 -3.66 7.75
CA HIS A 29 -0.92 -2.98 9.04
C HIS A 29 -1.27 -1.50 8.93
N TYR A 30 -0.95 -0.86 7.80
CA TYR A 30 -1.08 0.57 7.61
C TYR A 30 -1.81 0.92 6.32
N VAL A 31 -2.28 2.16 6.28
CA VAL A 31 -2.92 2.77 5.12
C VAL A 31 -1.92 2.80 3.95
N SER A 32 -2.38 2.53 2.72
CA SER A 32 -1.57 2.36 1.49
C SER A 32 -0.53 3.46 1.19
N ARG A 33 -0.58 4.59 1.91
CA ARG A 33 0.30 5.75 1.80
C ARG A 33 1.80 5.41 1.88
N ILE A 34 2.22 4.67 2.90
CA ILE A 34 3.63 4.31 3.09
C ILE A 34 4.04 3.23 2.09
N THR A 35 3.15 2.26 1.82
CA THR A 35 3.38 1.19 0.84
C THR A 35 3.67 1.73 -0.56
N VAL A 36 2.90 2.72 -1.04
CA VAL A 36 3.15 3.35 -2.35
C VAL A 36 4.54 3.98 -2.40
N PHE A 37 4.95 4.65 -1.33
CA PHE A 37 6.27 5.27 -1.26
C PHE A 37 7.39 4.22 -1.32
N THR A 38 7.35 3.19 -0.47
CA THR A 38 8.39 2.16 -0.44
C THR A 38 8.46 1.37 -1.73
N ASN A 39 7.31 1.05 -2.33
CA ASN A 39 7.25 0.30 -3.58
C ASN A 39 7.70 1.15 -4.78
N SER A 40 7.42 2.46 -4.78
CA SER A 40 7.94 3.37 -5.81
C SER A 40 9.45 3.55 -5.70
N MET A 41 9.99 3.58 -4.48
CA MET A 41 11.45 3.57 -4.27
C MET A 41 12.09 2.25 -4.72
N ALA A 42 11.39 1.11 -4.56
CA ALA A 42 11.85 -0.17 -5.08
C ALA A 42 11.94 -0.14 -6.62
N LEU A 43 10.91 0.40 -7.27
CA LEU A 43 10.91 0.61 -8.72
C LEU A 43 12.01 1.58 -9.17
N ALA A 44 12.24 2.68 -8.44
CA ALA A 44 13.31 3.61 -8.75
C ALA A 44 14.69 2.96 -8.67
N THR A 45 14.92 2.15 -7.64
CA THR A 45 16.16 1.38 -7.47
C THR A 45 16.34 0.37 -8.60
N HIS A 46 15.26 -0.32 -8.97
CA HIS A 46 15.26 -1.24 -10.09
C HIS A 46 15.56 -0.53 -11.42
N THR A 47 14.90 0.58 -11.70
CA THR A 47 15.11 1.38 -12.93
C THR A 47 16.55 1.85 -13.04
N ALA A 48 17.19 2.25 -11.94
CA ALA A 48 18.59 2.64 -11.92
C ALA A 48 19.56 1.48 -12.26
N SER A 49 19.11 0.22 -12.12
CA SER A 49 19.88 -0.97 -12.50
C SER A 49 19.73 -1.34 -13.98
N LEU A 50 18.76 -0.75 -14.69
CA LEU A 50 18.51 -1.01 -16.11
C LEU A 50 19.41 -0.14 -16.99
N SER A 51 19.98 -0.73 -18.05
CA SER A 51 20.85 -0.02 -18.98
C SER A 51 20.09 0.95 -19.90
N ASP A 52 18.84 0.63 -20.24
CA ASP A 52 18.00 1.44 -21.12
C ASP A 52 16.51 1.27 -20.77
N PRO A 53 16.01 1.93 -19.70
CA PRO A 53 14.61 1.88 -19.34
C PRO A 53 13.76 2.68 -20.32
N SER A 54 12.63 2.12 -20.76
CA SER A 54 11.71 2.86 -21.63
C SER A 54 11.19 4.15 -20.97
N ALA A 55 10.95 5.19 -21.78
CA ALA A 55 10.45 6.47 -21.28
C ALA A 55 9.11 6.34 -20.53
N LEU A 56 8.22 5.46 -21.00
CA LEU A 56 6.94 5.18 -20.33
C LEU A 56 7.13 4.53 -18.95
N PHE A 57 8.08 3.60 -18.83
CA PHE A 57 8.39 2.98 -17.55
C PHE A 57 8.98 4.00 -16.58
N THR A 58 9.90 4.84 -17.05
CA THR A 58 10.50 5.91 -16.25
C THR A 58 9.45 6.90 -15.75
N ALA A 59 8.55 7.37 -16.62
CA ALA A 59 7.44 8.25 -16.24
C ALA A 59 6.49 7.60 -15.21
N TYR A 60 6.24 6.29 -15.34
CA TYR A 60 5.47 5.53 -14.36
C TYR A 60 6.18 5.45 -13.00
N VAL A 61 7.50 5.29 -12.97
CA VAL A 61 8.27 5.32 -11.70
C VAL A 61 8.23 6.71 -11.07
N GLU A 62 8.47 7.76 -11.84
CA GLU A 62 8.43 9.14 -11.36
C GLU A 62 7.05 9.52 -10.81
N PHE A 63 5.97 9.12 -11.49
CA PHE A 63 4.61 9.30 -11.00
C PHE A 63 4.40 8.60 -9.65
N GLY A 64 4.94 7.38 -9.50
CA GLY A 64 4.90 6.64 -8.25
C GLY A 64 5.61 7.35 -7.11
N ILE A 65 6.79 7.92 -7.37
CA ILE A 65 7.56 8.70 -6.37
C ILE A 65 6.74 9.91 -5.91
N VAL A 66 6.17 10.67 -6.85
CA VAL A 66 5.34 11.84 -6.51
C VAL A 66 4.10 11.44 -5.71
N LEU A 67 3.41 10.38 -6.14
CA LEU A 67 2.22 9.86 -5.47
C LEU A 67 2.54 9.32 -4.07
N GLY A 68 3.65 8.58 -3.94
CA GLY A 68 4.16 8.05 -2.69
C GLY A 68 4.54 9.16 -1.73
N LEU A 69 5.25 10.19 -2.20
CA LEU A 69 5.63 11.34 -1.38
C LEU A 69 4.39 12.12 -0.92
N TYR A 70 3.42 12.35 -1.81
CA TYR A 70 2.15 12.97 -1.45
C TYR A 70 1.42 12.16 -0.36
N GLY A 71 1.30 10.83 -0.54
CA GLY A 71 0.72 9.95 0.45
C GLY A 71 1.44 9.99 1.79
N PHE A 72 2.76 9.96 1.77
CA PHE A 72 3.61 10.00 2.96
C PHE A 72 3.47 11.33 3.72
N ILE A 73 3.43 12.47 3.01
CA ILE A 73 3.17 13.79 3.63
C ILE A 73 1.80 13.80 4.32
N GLN A 74 0.76 13.32 3.65
CA GLN A 74 -0.59 13.27 4.24
C GLN A 74 -0.69 12.26 5.38
N TYR A 75 0.16 11.22 5.39
CA TYR A 75 0.29 10.32 6.54
C TYR A 75 0.86 11.04 7.75
N ILE A 76 1.96 11.80 7.57
CA ILE A 76 2.58 12.60 8.65
C ILE A 76 1.62 13.66 9.19
N ARG A 77 0.84 14.29 8.31
CA ARG A 77 -0.14 15.32 8.69
C ARG A 77 -1.44 14.76 9.27
N GLU A 78 -1.57 13.42 9.32
CA GLU A 78 -2.80 12.74 9.75
C GLU A 78 -4.05 13.15 8.94
N GLU A 79 -3.85 13.63 7.70
CA GLU A 79 -4.92 14.12 6.85
C GLU A 79 -5.59 12.98 6.08
N SER A 80 -6.90 13.10 5.86
CA SER A 80 -7.64 12.17 5.00
C SER A 80 -7.32 12.42 3.53
N ILE A 81 -7.08 11.35 2.78
CA ILE A 81 -6.93 11.37 1.33
C ILE A 81 -8.21 10.82 0.68
N GLY A 82 -8.55 11.35 -0.50
CA GLY A 82 -9.70 10.88 -1.28
C GLY A 82 -9.53 9.47 -1.86
N GLN A 83 -10.65 8.82 -2.14
CA GLN A 83 -10.71 7.47 -2.72
C GLN A 83 -9.85 7.26 -3.99
N PRO A 84 -9.73 8.21 -4.94
CA PRO A 84 -8.94 7.99 -6.16
C PRO A 84 -7.49 7.60 -5.88
N TYR A 85 -6.87 8.19 -4.86
CA TYR A 85 -5.51 7.84 -4.45
C TYR A 85 -5.41 6.37 -4.04
N TYR A 86 -6.34 5.87 -3.24
CA TYR A 86 -6.31 4.49 -2.76
C TYR A 86 -6.53 3.48 -3.87
N VAL A 87 -7.40 3.81 -4.83
CA VAL A 87 -7.60 2.99 -6.02
C VAL A 87 -6.32 2.93 -6.85
N THR A 88 -5.70 4.08 -7.11
CA THR A 88 -4.43 4.15 -7.85
C THR A 88 -3.31 3.40 -7.13
N ALA A 89 -3.17 3.62 -5.81
CA ALA A 89 -2.20 2.96 -4.95
C ALA A 89 -2.32 1.44 -5.02
N TYR A 90 -3.55 0.92 -4.91
CA TYR A 90 -3.82 -0.52 -4.86
C TYR A 90 -3.53 -1.22 -6.18
N TYR A 91 -4.03 -0.70 -7.30
CA TYR A 91 -3.86 -1.38 -8.59
C TYR A 91 -2.45 -1.20 -9.17
N LEU A 92 -1.89 0.01 -9.03
CA LEU A 92 -0.64 0.34 -9.70
C LEU A 92 0.59 0.14 -8.81
N TYR A 93 0.51 0.34 -7.50
CA TYR A 93 1.69 0.39 -6.63
C TYR A 93 1.61 -0.53 -5.41
N SER A 94 0.71 -1.52 -5.42
CA SER A 94 0.73 -2.58 -4.40
C SER A 94 2.00 -3.40 -4.50
N SER A 95 2.35 -4.06 -3.40
CA SER A 95 3.59 -4.85 -3.33
C SER A 95 3.54 -6.03 -4.31
N MET A 96 2.34 -6.54 -4.60
CA MET A 96 2.14 -7.56 -5.63
C MET A 96 2.42 -7.02 -7.03
N THR A 97 1.87 -5.84 -7.39
CA THR A 97 2.11 -5.23 -8.70
C THR A 97 3.59 -4.93 -8.90
N VAL A 98 4.23 -4.29 -7.93
CA VAL A 98 5.65 -3.93 -8.01
C VAL A 98 6.55 -5.17 -8.02
N GLY A 99 6.23 -6.20 -7.23
CA GLY A 99 6.92 -7.48 -7.28
C GLY A 99 6.84 -8.12 -8.67
N LEU A 100 5.66 -8.13 -9.30
CA LEU A 100 5.51 -8.67 -10.65
C LEU A 100 6.33 -7.89 -11.68
N ILE A 101 6.40 -6.57 -11.57
CA ILE A 101 7.21 -5.73 -12.47
C ILE A 101 8.69 -6.07 -12.38
N ILE A 102 9.21 -6.26 -11.16
CA ILE A 102 10.63 -6.49 -10.92
C ILE A 102 11.04 -7.93 -11.24
N PHE A 103 10.18 -8.91 -10.95
CA PHE A 103 10.54 -10.33 -11.06
C PHE A 103 10.11 -11.01 -12.37
N LEU A 104 9.16 -10.44 -13.13
CA LEU A 104 8.71 -11.04 -14.37
C LEU A 104 9.25 -10.29 -15.61
N PRO A 105 9.84 -11.01 -16.59
CA PRO A 105 10.32 -10.42 -17.84
C PRO A 105 9.17 -10.17 -18.84
N VAL A 106 8.01 -9.74 -18.36
CA VAL A 106 6.80 -9.48 -19.19
C VAL A 106 6.62 -7.99 -19.50
N GLY A 107 7.44 -7.13 -18.90
CA GLY A 107 7.35 -5.69 -19.00
C GLY A 107 6.30 -5.10 -18.06
N ALA A 108 6.48 -3.82 -17.70
CA ALA A 108 5.68 -3.16 -16.67
C ALA A 108 4.17 -3.15 -16.97
N PHE A 109 3.79 -2.91 -18.22
CA PHE A 109 2.38 -2.92 -18.62
C PHE A 109 1.71 -4.28 -18.40
N ALA A 110 2.34 -5.36 -18.88
CA ALA A 110 1.78 -6.71 -18.70
C ALA A 110 1.75 -7.10 -17.23
N ALA A 111 2.78 -6.73 -16.45
CA ALA A 111 2.80 -6.96 -15.01
C ALA A 111 1.65 -6.23 -14.29
N VAL A 112 1.36 -4.97 -14.64
CA VAL A 112 0.21 -4.22 -14.09
C VAL A 112 -1.12 -4.87 -14.47
N VAL A 113 -1.28 -5.33 -15.71
CA VAL A 113 -2.49 -6.03 -16.15
C VAL A 113 -2.66 -7.35 -15.38
N LEU A 114 -1.61 -8.16 -15.29
CA LEU A 114 -1.63 -9.42 -14.54
C LEU A 114 -1.95 -9.19 -13.06
N ALA A 115 -1.33 -8.17 -12.46
CA ALA A 115 -1.60 -7.80 -11.09
C ALA A 115 -3.06 -7.38 -10.92
N THR A 116 -3.58 -6.53 -11.80
CA THR A 116 -4.97 -6.06 -11.76
C THR A 116 -5.95 -7.24 -11.87
N VAL A 117 -5.72 -8.15 -12.81
CA VAL A 117 -6.53 -9.37 -12.97
C VAL A 117 -6.48 -10.23 -11.70
N ALA A 118 -5.30 -10.42 -11.12
CA ALA A 118 -5.16 -11.17 -9.88
C ALA A 118 -5.87 -10.49 -8.69
N HIS A 119 -5.78 -9.16 -8.56
CA HIS A 119 -6.52 -8.40 -7.54
C HIS A 119 -8.04 -8.55 -7.71
N ILE A 120 -8.56 -8.46 -8.94
CA ILE A 120 -9.98 -8.66 -9.24
C ILE A 120 -10.39 -10.10 -8.92
N GLY A 121 -9.61 -11.09 -9.35
CA GLY A 121 -9.86 -12.50 -9.08
C GLY A 121 -9.91 -12.82 -7.58
N MET A 122 -8.98 -12.26 -6.80
CA MET A 122 -8.97 -12.36 -5.35
C MET A 122 -10.21 -11.71 -4.72
N ALA A 123 -10.65 -10.55 -5.22
CA ALA A 123 -11.85 -9.88 -4.74
C ALA A 123 -13.13 -10.70 -5.04
N VAL A 124 -13.22 -11.29 -6.23
CA VAL A 124 -14.35 -12.16 -6.61
C VAL A 124 -14.37 -13.43 -5.76
N TRP A 125 -13.23 -14.10 -5.59
CA TRP A 125 -13.12 -15.32 -4.78
C TRP A 125 -13.51 -15.10 -3.31
N ARG A 126 -13.23 -13.91 -2.77
CA ARG A 126 -13.53 -13.54 -1.38
C ARG A 126 -14.93 -12.95 -1.17
N GLY A 127 -15.81 -12.99 -2.16
CA GLY A 127 -17.23 -12.66 -1.98
C GLY A 127 -17.64 -11.22 -2.36
N GLY A 128 -16.88 -10.52 -3.20
CA GLY A 128 -17.37 -9.31 -3.89
C GLY A 128 -16.34 -8.20 -4.07
N VAL A 129 -16.49 -7.41 -5.15
CA VAL A 129 -15.58 -6.30 -5.50
C VAL A 129 -15.77 -5.08 -4.57
N SER A 130 -16.96 -4.91 -4.00
CA SER A 130 -17.30 -3.79 -3.12
C SER A 130 -16.67 -3.86 -1.73
N SER A 131 -16.31 -5.06 -1.26
CA SER A 131 -15.67 -5.24 0.05
C SER A 131 -14.16 -4.94 0.02
N TRP A 132 -13.51 -4.88 -1.15
CA TRP A 132 -12.05 -4.83 -1.28
C TRP A 132 -11.40 -3.51 -1.66
N VAL A 133 -12.13 -2.52 -2.18
CA VAL A 133 -11.64 -1.13 -2.20
C VAL A 133 -11.38 -0.63 -0.75
N TYR A 134 -11.92 -1.35 0.24
CA TYR A 134 -11.74 -1.19 1.69
C TYR A 134 -10.93 -2.31 2.36
N SER A 135 -10.28 -3.19 1.60
CA SER A 135 -9.47 -4.28 2.14
C SER A 135 -7.96 -4.00 2.04
N GLY A 136 -7.57 -2.76 2.33
CA GLY A 136 -6.43 -2.58 3.22
C GLY A 136 -6.74 -3.18 4.60
N PRO A 137 -6.00 -2.86 5.67
CA PRO A 137 -6.44 -3.22 7.02
C PRO A 137 -7.94 -2.93 7.14
N ARG A 138 -8.75 -3.94 7.52
CA ARG A 138 -10.13 -3.66 7.93
C ARG A 138 -10.04 -2.45 8.84
N PRO A 139 -10.95 -1.49 8.80
CA PRO A 139 -11.02 -0.46 9.84
C PRO A 139 -11.46 -1.11 11.17
N PHE A 140 -10.81 -2.18 11.61
CA PHE A 140 -10.53 -2.35 13.01
C PHE A 140 -9.47 -1.31 13.36
N GLU A 141 -9.95 -0.26 14.03
CA GLU A 141 -9.21 0.54 14.99
C GLU A 141 -8.34 1.72 14.50
N VAL A 142 -8.52 2.23 13.28
CA VAL A 142 -8.02 3.60 12.94
C VAL A 142 -9.10 4.67 13.14
N THR A 143 -10.14 4.41 13.93
CA THR A 143 -10.87 5.51 14.60
C THR A 143 -10.08 6.02 15.80
N TYR A 144 -9.25 5.18 16.43
CA TYR A 144 -8.41 5.57 17.58
C TYR A 144 -7.32 6.57 17.20
N PHE A 145 -6.74 6.46 15.99
CA PHE A 145 -5.67 7.38 15.58
C PHE A 145 -6.19 8.71 15.03
N ILE A 146 -7.34 8.73 14.34
CA ILE A 146 -7.86 9.96 13.71
C ILE A 146 -8.67 10.80 14.70
N ASN A 147 -9.18 10.21 15.78
CA ASN A 147 -9.85 10.94 16.83
C ASN A 147 -9.34 10.52 18.20
N GLN A 148 -8.14 11.01 18.55
CA GLN A 148 -7.56 10.84 19.89
C GLN A 148 -8.44 11.42 21.01
N ASN A 149 -9.53 12.12 20.68
CA ASN A 149 -10.40 12.76 21.64
C ASN A 149 -11.74 12.07 21.83
N SER A 150 -12.10 11.03 21.06
CA SER A 150 -13.40 10.34 21.23
C SER A 150 -13.40 8.88 20.79
N ILE A 151 -14.10 8.01 21.53
CA ILE A 151 -14.36 6.61 21.15
C ILE A 151 -15.71 6.54 20.43
N ARG A 152 -15.76 5.83 19.29
CA ARG A 152 -17.02 5.39 18.69
C ARG A 152 -17.36 3.99 19.16
N TYR A 153 -18.55 3.82 19.72
CA TYR A 153 -19.10 2.51 20.05
C TYR A 153 -20.53 2.37 19.52
N PRO A 154 -20.97 1.14 19.21
CA PRO A 154 -22.35 0.88 18.85
C PRO A 154 -23.21 1.03 20.11
N ASP A 155 -24.13 2.01 20.10
CA ASP A 155 -25.12 2.14 21.17
C ASP A 155 -26.29 1.19 20.86
N HIS A 156 -26.42 0.16 21.68
CA HIS A 156 -27.44 -0.87 21.53
C HIS A 156 -28.87 -0.37 21.84
N GLU A 157 -29.02 0.75 22.53
CA GLU A 157 -30.33 1.33 22.84
C GLU A 157 -30.86 2.18 21.67
N ILE A 158 -29.97 2.86 20.96
CA ILE A 158 -30.32 3.83 19.91
C ILE A 158 -30.13 3.24 18.50
N GLY A 159 -29.51 2.06 18.39
CA GLY A 159 -29.24 1.38 17.11
C GLY A 159 -28.35 2.20 16.17
N ARG A 160 -27.55 3.11 16.72
CA ARG A 160 -26.68 4.03 15.98
C ARG A 160 -25.29 4.07 16.58
N TRP A 161 -24.32 4.46 15.76
CA TRP A 161 -22.96 4.72 16.20
C TRP A 161 -22.89 6.08 16.89
N VAL A 162 -22.45 6.09 18.13
CA VAL A 162 -22.28 7.32 18.94
C VAL A 162 -20.78 7.57 19.12
N SER A 163 -20.36 8.84 19.09
CA SER A 163 -18.98 9.25 19.37
C SER A 163 -18.96 9.94 20.73
N VAL A 164 -18.22 9.41 21.71
CA VAL A 164 -18.12 9.97 23.06
C VAL A 164 -16.71 10.46 23.33
N PRO A 165 -16.52 11.70 23.81
CA PRO A 165 -15.21 12.23 24.14
C PRO A 165 -14.47 11.39 25.20
N LEU A 166 -13.17 11.17 25.06
CA LEU A 166 -12.37 10.41 26.03
C LEU A 166 -12.36 11.03 27.43
N THR A 167 -12.48 12.35 27.52
CA THR A 167 -12.61 13.07 28.80
C THR A 167 -13.82 12.56 29.60
N GLU A 168 -14.94 12.26 28.95
CA GLU A 168 -16.14 11.76 29.63
C GLU A 168 -16.05 10.27 30.01
N VAL A 169 -15.17 9.51 29.35
CA VAL A 169 -14.99 8.06 29.58
C VAL A 169 -14.06 7.80 30.78
N PHE A 170 -13.06 8.65 30.98
CA PHE A 170 -12.04 8.47 32.02
C PHE A 170 -12.25 9.33 33.29
N ASP A 171 -13.23 10.24 33.31
CA ASP A 171 -13.62 11.03 34.49
C ASP A 171 -14.64 10.32 35.42
N ARG A 172 -14.70 8.97 35.40
CA ARG A 172 -15.54 8.17 36.30
C ARG A 172 -14.74 7.24 37.21
#